data_AF-A0A7S0BJJ8-F1
#
_entry.id   AF-A0A7S0BJJ8-F1
#
_cell.length_a   1.000
_cell.length_b   1.000
_cell.length_c   1.000
_cell.angle_alpha   90.00
_cell.angle_beta   90.00
_cell.angle_gamma   90.00
#
_symmetry.space_group_name_H-M   'P 1'
#
loop_
_entity.id
_entity.type
_entity.pdbx_description
1 polymer ?
#
loop_
_entity_poly.entity_id
_entity_poly.type
_entity_poly.pdbx_seq_one_letter_code
_entity_poly.pdbx_strand_id
1 'polypeptide(L)'
;PLEKFLGAETENSGTRKGLSRFRRSFRGFGNRPMVHAGFARAYEDVRLEIYEEVVRLYTLRPRPIFFTGHSLGGALASLCALDVQVRLQPPGGVYLFTFGSPKVGNHAFAKVFNEKVPCCWRVVLAKDPITRLPPGFSFAHVGNSALITEEGHLFMDPTFFELAWMHSGLLRFNLRHHRKSGYASALEEFIGKRHGSKMGDRLRIWNKTLVTSSQATTTTSRTEFVTMTTY
;
A
#
# COMPACT_ATOMS: atom_id res chain seq x y z
N PRO A 1 15.79 0.09 -15.48
CA PRO A 1 15.74 -0.73 -14.24
C PRO A 1 14.32 -1.09 -13.78
N LEU A 2 13.35 -0.17 -13.88
CA LEU A 2 11.92 -0.45 -13.64
C LEU A 2 11.11 -0.70 -14.94
N GLU A 3 11.59 -0.18 -16.07
CA GLU A 3 11.06 -0.47 -17.42
C GLU A 3 11.03 -1.96 -17.77
N LYS A 4 11.90 -2.78 -17.16
CA LYS A 4 11.88 -4.24 -17.29
C LYS A 4 10.67 -4.90 -16.59
N PHE A 5 9.98 -4.17 -15.70
CA PHE A 5 8.88 -4.65 -14.84
C PHE A 5 7.52 -3.98 -15.15
N LEU A 6 7.50 -2.93 -15.98
CA LEU A 6 6.30 -2.13 -16.31
C LEU A 6 5.47 -2.73 -17.46
N GLY A 7 5.34 -4.06 -17.51
CA GLY A 7 4.31 -4.68 -18.33
C GLY A 7 2.93 -4.39 -17.72
N ALA A 8 2.18 -3.47 -18.30
CA ALA A 8 0.84 -3.09 -17.84
C ALA A 8 -0.22 -4.09 -18.35
N GLU A 9 -1.03 -4.65 -17.45
CA GLU A 9 -2.19 -5.49 -17.81
C GLU A 9 -3.45 -4.61 -17.89
N THR A 10 -4.18 -4.67 -19.01
CA THR A 10 -5.44 -3.93 -19.23
C THR A 10 -6.64 -4.85 -19.03
N GLU A 11 -7.56 -4.49 -18.12
CA GLU A 11 -8.95 -4.99 -18.18
C GLU A 11 -9.80 -4.12 -19.12
N ASN A 12 -10.71 -4.79 -19.82
CA ASN A 12 -11.33 -4.33 -21.06
C ASN A 12 -12.57 -3.44 -20.78
N SER A 13 -12.53 -2.15 -21.10
CA SER A 13 -13.72 -1.34 -21.39
C SER A 13 -13.40 -0.38 -22.55
N GLY A 14 -14.09 -0.56 -23.68
CA GLY A 14 -13.67 -0.05 -24.98
C GLY A 14 -13.98 1.42 -25.23
N THR A 15 -13.10 2.14 -25.94
CA THR A 15 -13.28 2.59 -27.34
C THR A 15 -12.15 3.53 -27.79
N ARG A 16 -11.49 3.16 -28.92
CA ARG A 16 -10.79 3.95 -29.97
C ARG A 16 -9.79 5.06 -29.55
N LYS A 17 -8.64 5.30 -30.18
CA LYS A 17 -7.89 4.79 -31.35
C LYS A 17 -6.50 5.46 -31.21
N GLY A 18 -5.42 4.74 -31.53
CA GLY A 18 -4.13 5.36 -31.87
C GLY A 18 -2.98 5.16 -30.89
N LEU A 19 -2.43 3.94 -30.83
CA LEU A 19 -0.99 3.72 -30.98
C LEU A 19 -0.75 2.23 -31.24
N SER A 20 0.12 1.95 -32.20
CA SER A 20 0.29 0.65 -32.84
C SER A 20 1.19 -0.30 -32.01
N ARG A 21 0.87 -1.60 -32.13
CA ARG A 21 1.54 -2.79 -31.58
C ARG A 21 1.39 -3.07 -30.07
N PHE A 22 0.20 -3.55 -29.69
CA PHE A 22 0.03 -4.37 -28.50
C PHE A 22 -0.30 -5.81 -28.92
N ARG A 23 0.66 -6.72 -28.83
CA ARG A 23 0.41 -8.16 -28.98
C ARG A 23 -0.35 -8.64 -27.75
N ARG A 24 -1.60 -9.00 -27.97
CA ARG A 24 -2.49 -9.71 -27.06
C ARG A 24 -1.81 -11.00 -26.60
N SER A 25 -1.46 -11.08 -25.32
CA SER A 25 -1.14 -12.34 -24.65
C SER A 25 -1.90 -12.37 -23.34
N PHE A 26 -3.06 -13.02 -23.34
CA PHE A 26 -3.63 -13.59 -22.13
C PHE A 26 -2.56 -14.48 -21.49
N ARG A 27 -2.02 -14.12 -20.33
CA ARG A 27 -1.18 -15.00 -19.49
C ARG A 27 -0.93 -14.34 -18.12
N GLY A 28 -1.85 -14.55 -17.18
CA GLY A 28 -1.59 -14.42 -15.73
C GLY A 28 -0.55 -15.42 -15.19
N PHE A 29 0.07 -16.22 -16.07
CA PHE A 29 1.11 -17.21 -15.80
C PHE A 29 2.43 -16.87 -16.52
N GLY A 30 2.81 -15.59 -16.56
CA GLY A 30 4.10 -15.16 -17.10
C GLY A 30 5.18 -15.09 -16.00
N ASN A 31 6.39 -15.59 -16.28
CA ASN A 31 7.58 -15.37 -15.42
C ASN A 31 8.04 -13.90 -15.34
N ARG A 32 7.37 -12.98 -16.06
CA ARG A 32 7.72 -11.57 -16.08
C ARG A 32 6.90 -10.81 -15.03
N PRO A 33 7.54 -10.01 -14.17
CA PRO A 33 6.83 -9.12 -13.27
C PRO A 33 5.97 -8.12 -14.04
N MET A 34 4.72 -7.97 -13.59
CA MET A 34 3.74 -7.05 -14.16
C MET A 34 3.00 -6.33 -13.04
N VAL A 35 2.59 -5.09 -13.30
CA VAL A 35 1.91 -4.19 -12.36
C VAL A 35 0.61 -3.70 -13.00
N HIS A 36 -0.39 -3.42 -12.18
CA HIS A 36 -1.63 -2.81 -12.65
C HIS A 36 -1.38 -1.48 -13.39
N ALA A 37 -1.89 -1.36 -14.62
CA ALA A 37 -1.61 -0.25 -15.53
C ALA A 37 -1.88 1.13 -14.91
N GLY A 38 -3.01 1.26 -14.21
CA GLY A 38 -3.41 2.52 -13.57
C GLY A 38 -2.45 2.94 -12.46
N PHE A 39 -1.93 1.99 -11.67
CA PHE A 39 -0.98 2.30 -10.59
C PHE A 39 0.39 2.65 -11.15
N ALA A 40 0.83 1.91 -12.18
CA ALA A 40 2.08 2.18 -12.88
C ALA A 40 2.07 3.60 -13.47
N ARG A 41 1.00 3.99 -14.17
CA ARG A 41 0.88 5.33 -14.76
C ARG A 41 0.85 6.42 -13.69
N ALA A 42 -0.01 6.27 -12.68
CA ALA A 42 -0.13 7.25 -11.60
C ALA A 42 1.18 7.42 -10.81
N TYR A 43 1.96 6.35 -10.63
CA TYR A 43 3.28 6.45 -10.02
C TYR A 43 4.28 7.16 -10.94
N GLU A 44 4.33 6.80 -12.23
CA GLU A 44 5.28 7.40 -13.17
C GLU A 44 5.12 8.93 -13.27
N ASP A 45 3.88 9.43 -13.17
CA ASP A 45 3.58 10.88 -13.20
C ASP A 45 4.27 11.66 -12.05
N VAL A 46 4.55 11.03 -10.90
CA VAL A 46 5.15 11.67 -9.71
C VAL A 46 6.51 11.10 -9.31
N ARG A 47 6.98 10.10 -10.07
CA ARG A 47 8.10 9.24 -9.68
C ARG A 47 9.41 10.00 -9.50
N LEU A 48 9.76 10.86 -10.46
CA LEU A 48 11.04 11.57 -10.45
C LEU A 48 11.13 12.52 -9.27
N GLU A 49 10.09 13.33 -9.06
CA GLU A 49 10.01 14.28 -7.95
C GLU A 49 10.17 13.58 -6.60
N ILE A 50 9.43 12.49 -6.38
CA ILE A 50 9.53 11.72 -5.13
C ILE A 50 10.94 11.12 -4.97
N TYR A 51 11.49 10.52 -6.04
CA TYR A 51 12.79 9.87 -5.96
C TYR A 51 13.91 10.87 -5.65
N GLU A 52 13.91 12.03 -6.32
CA GLU A 52 14.90 13.10 -6.09
C GLU A 52 14.82 13.64 -4.67
N GLU A 53 13.61 13.86 -4.15
CA GLU A 53 13.43 14.34 -2.77
C GLU A 53 13.88 13.29 -1.74
N VAL A 54 13.57 12.01 -1.97
CA VAL A 54 14.06 10.91 -1.12
C VAL A 54 15.59 10.89 -1.10
N VAL A 55 16.23 10.98 -2.26
CA VAL A 55 17.70 11.00 -2.36
C VAL A 55 18.28 12.22 -1.66
N ARG A 56 17.67 13.39 -1.84
CA ARG A 56 18.10 14.64 -1.20
C ARG A 56 18.05 14.52 0.33
N LEU A 57 16.91 14.09 0.88
CA LEU A 57 16.72 13.92 2.32
C LEU A 57 17.66 12.86 2.89
N TYR A 58 17.82 11.74 2.19
CA TYR A 58 18.72 10.66 2.60
C TYR A 58 20.19 11.10 2.61
N THR A 59 20.61 11.89 1.62
CA THR A 59 21.98 12.43 1.55
C THR A 59 22.25 13.41 2.69
N LEU A 60 21.26 14.23 3.06
CA LEU A 60 21.39 15.16 4.19
C LEU A 60 21.52 14.43 5.52
N ARG A 61 20.72 13.39 5.73
CA ARG A 61 20.72 12.58 6.95
C ARG A 61 20.37 11.13 6.63
N PRO A 62 21.37 10.26 6.42
CA PRO A 62 21.13 8.85 6.12
C PRO A 62 20.39 8.15 7.26
N ARG A 63 19.19 7.63 6.97
CA ARG A 63 18.30 6.95 7.92
C ARG A 63 17.47 5.88 7.22
N PRO A 64 16.93 4.89 7.95
CA PRO A 64 15.93 3.98 7.41
C PRO A 64 14.77 4.75 6.76
N ILE A 65 14.33 4.28 5.58
CA ILE A 65 13.30 4.96 4.79
C ILE A 65 11.97 4.24 4.98
N PHE A 66 10.94 4.98 5.39
CA PHE A 66 9.60 4.45 5.59
C PHE A 66 8.63 4.99 4.54
N PHE A 67 7.98 4.07 3.84
CA PHE A 67 6.84 4.37 2.97
C PHE A 67 5.55 3.91 3.63
N THR A 68 4.51 4.73 3.48
CA THR A 68 3.16 4.37 3.89
C THR A 68 2.13 4.87 2.91
N GLY A 69 0.96 4.24 2.94
CA GLY A 69 -0.15 4.63 2.10
C GLY A 69 -1.42 3.86 2.40
N HIS A 70 -2.54 4.53 2.20
CA HIS A 70 -3.87 3.94 2.35
C HIS A 70 -4.52 3.74 0.98
N SER A 71 -5.23 2.63 0.75
CA SER A 71 -5.96 2.36 -0.49
C SER A 71 -5.04 2.46 -1.72
N LEU A 72 -5.39 3.27 -2.73
CA LEU A 72 -4.54 3.61 -3.88
C LEU A 72 -3.14 4.08 -3.46
N GLY A 73 -3.04 4.89 -2.40
CA GLY A 73 -1.75 5.34 -1.87
C GLY A 73 -0.88 4.19 -1.39
N GLY A 74 -1.48 3.09 -0.90
CA GLY A 74 -0.74 1.87 -0.54
C GLY A 74 -0.13 1.17 -1.76
N ALA A 75 -0.84 1.17 -2.89
CA ALA A 75 -0.31 0.65 -4.14
C ALA A 75 0.86 1.50 -4.67
N LEU A 76 0.72 2.83 -4.66
CA LEU A 76 1.78 3.75 -5.07
C LEU A 76 2.99 3.69 -4.14
N ALA A 77 2.76 3.61 -2.82
CA ALA A 77 3.82 3.42 -1.84
C ALA A 77 4.58 2.11 -2.06
N SER A 78 3.91 1.04 -2.50
CA SER A 78 4.56 -0.22 -2.86
C SER A 78 5.49 -0.03 -4.07
N LEU A 79 5.03 0.62 -5.13
CA LEU A 79 5.88 0.89 -6.30
C LEU A 79 7.07 1.78 -5.95
N CYS A 80 6.84 2.80 -5.13
CA CYS A 80 7.88 3.72 -4.65
C CYS A 80 8.93 3.02 -3.80
N ALA A 81 8.52 2.18 -2.84
CA ALA A 81 9.42 1.44 -1.98
C ALA A 81 10.36 0.54 -2.80
N LEU A 82 9.82 -0.15 -3.80
CA LEU A 82 10.63 -1.00 -4.68
C LEU A 82 11.61 -0.18 -5.55
N ASP A 83 11.17 0.95 -6.14
CA ASP A 83 12.04 1.79 -6.98
C ASP A 83 13.22 2.35 -6.18
N VAL A 84 12.93 2.87 -4.98
CA VAL A 84 13.96 3.42 -4.06
C VAL A 84 14.90 2.31 -3.60
N GLN A 85 14.39 1.15 -3.18
CA GLN A 85 15.23 0.04 -2.72
C GLN A 85 16.17 -0.47 -3.82
N VAL A 86 15.71 -0.53 -5.07
CA VAL A 86 16.52 -1.04 -6.20
C VAL A 86 17.58 -0.02 -6.63
N ARG A 87 17.26 1.27 -6.65
CA ARG A 87 18.15 2.33 -7.15
C ARG A 87 19.10 2.89 -6.09
N LEU A 88 18.59 3.20 -4.90
CA LEU A 88 19.36 3.83 -3.83
C LEU A 88 20.06 2.80 -2.92
N GLN A 89 19.45 1.62 -2.73
CA GLN A 89 19.98 0.55 -1.87
C GLN A 89 20.45 1.04 -0.49
N PRO A 90 19.61 1.77 0.27
CA PRO A 90 20.03 2.36 1.53
C PRO A 90 20.43 1.25 2.53
N PRO A 91 21.63 1.31 3.15
CA PRO A 91 22.05 0.33 4.16
C PRO A 91 21.09 0.21 5.35
N GLY A 92 20.41 1.30 5.70
CA GLY A 92 19.37 1.31 6.74
C GLY A 92 18.07 0.62 6.35
N GLY A 93 17.93 0.19 5.09
CA GLY A 93 16.77 -0.52 4.56
C GLY A 93 15.59 0.37 4.18
N VAL A 94 14.68 -0.21 3.41
CA VAL A 94 13.37 0.36 3.06
C VAL A 94 12.26 -0.44 3.74
N TYR A 95 11.37 0.27 4.43
CA TYR A 95 10.24 -0.28 5.17
C TYR A 95 8.94 0.20 4.53
N LEU A 96 7.97 -0.71 4.41
CA LEU A 96 6.67 -0.39 3.84
C LEU A 96 5.55 -0.83 4.79
N PHE A 97 4.68 0.11 5.14
CA PHE A 97 3.46 -0.15 5.90
C PHE A 97 2.27 0.37 5.11
N THR A 98 1.36 -0.51 4.69
CA THR A 98 0.19 -0.09 3.92
C THR A 98 -1.11 -0.42 4.64
N PHE A 99 -2.14 0.37 4.40
CA PHE A 99 -3.46 0.22 5.04
C PHE A 99 -4.53 0.06 3.97
N GLY A 100 -5.22 -1.08 3.94
CA GLY A 100 -6.26 -1.32 2.94
C GLY A 100 -5.73 -1.34 1.49
N SER A 101 -4.46 -1.71 1.29
CA SER A 101 -3.85 -1.70 -0.04
C SER A 101 -4.44 -2.79 -0.94
N PRO A 102 -4.79 -2.49 -2.21
CA PRO A 102 -5.17 -3.49 -3.20
C PRO A 102 -3.96 -4.33 -3.64
N LYS A 103 -4.20 -5.38 -4.43
CA LYS A 103 -3.11 -6.13 -5.09
C LYS A 103 -2.48 -5.26 -6.19
N VAL A 104 -1.16 -5.13 -6.15
CA VAL A 104 -0.42 -4.16 -6.99
C VAL A 104 0.03 -4.77 -8.32
N GLY A 105 0.40 -6.05 -8.32
CA GLY A 105 0.96 -6.73 -9.48
C GLY A 105 0.74 -8.23 -9.45
N ASN A 106 1.30 -8.91 -10.44
CA ASN A 106 1.19 -10.36 -10.58
C ASN A 106 2.11 -11.12 -9.60
N HIS A 107 2.03 -12.44 -9.59
CA HIS A 107 2.85 -13.31 -8.73
C HIS A 107 4.36 -13.11 -8.94
N ALA A 108 4.80 -12.89 -10.19
CA ALA A 108 6.21 -12.62 -10.49
C ALA A 108 6.68 -11.28 -9.89
N PHE A 109 5.83 -10.25 -9.93
CA PHE A 109 6.08 -8.98 -9.25
C PHE A 109 6.13 -9.16 -7.73
N ALA A 110 5.17 -9.88 -7.14
CA ALA A 110 5.15 -10.11 -5.70
C ALA A 110 6.41 -10.86 -5.21
N LYS A 111 6.88 -11.84 -5.97
CA LYS A 111 8.14 -12.53 -5.68
C LYS A 111 9.33 -11.58 -5.65
N VAL A 112 9.53 -10.80 -6.73
CA VAL A 112 10.63 -9.83 -6.81
C VAL A 112 10.52 -8.77 -5.71
N PHE A 113 9.30 -8.31 -5.43
CA PHE A 113 9.05 -7.33 -4.38
C PHE A 113 9.48 -7.87 -3.01
N ASN A 114 8.99 -9.06 -2.63
CA ASN A 114 9.27 -9.65 -1.32
C ASN A 114 10.76 -9.99 -1.12
N GLU A 115 11.48 -10.30 -2.21
CA GLU A 115 12.93 -10.49 -2.18
C GLU A 115 13.70 -9.17 -1.95
N LYS A 116 13.19 -8.05 -2.48
CA LYS A 116 13.87 -6.75 -2.41
C LYS A 116 13.49 -5.91 -1.19
N VAL A 117 12.22 -5.94 -0.79
CA VAL A 117 11.66 -5.15 0.31
C VAL A 117 11.08 -6.11 1.36
N PRO A 118 11.94 -6.81 2.13
CA PRO A 118 11.49 -7.84 3.05
C PRO A 118 10.66 -7.28 4.23
N CYS A 119 10.91 -6.02 4.61
CA CYS A 119 10.17 -5.35 5.68
C CYS A 119 8.91 -4.65 5.14
N CYS A 120 7.95 -5.44 4.68
CA CYS A 120 6.68 -4.97 4.15
C CYS A 120 5.49 -5.56 4.91
N TRP A 121 4.67 -4.69 5.51
CA TRP A 121 3.45 -5.06 6.23
C TRP A 121 2.22 -4.40 5.61
N ARG A 122 1.22 -5.22 5.32
CA ARG A 122 -0.08 -4.78 4.83
C ARG A 122 -1.12 -4.98 5.92
N VAL A 123 -1.54 -3.87 6.51
CA VAL A 123 -2.60 -3.83 7.52
C VAL A 123 -3.95 -3.87 6.82
N VAL A 124 -4.78 -4.83 7.22
CA VAL A 124 -6.12 -5.06 6.67
C VAL A 124 -7.12 -5.00 7.81
N LEU A 125 -8.13 -4.14 7.69
CA LEU A 125 -9.27 -4.16 8.62
C LEU A 125 -10.21 -5.31 8.21
N ALA A 126 -10.61 -6.15 9.16
CA ALA A 126 -11.26 -7.44 8.89
C ALA A 126 -12.49 -7.38 7.95
N LYS A 127 -13.21 -6.25 7.95
CA LYS A 127 -14.42 -6.03 7.16
C LYS A 127 -14.22 -5.13 5.92
N ASP A 128 -12.97 -4.85 5.54
CA ASP A 128 -12.61 -4.02 4.38
C ASP A 128 -12.62 -4.83 3.06
N PRO A 129 -13.52 -4.53 2.10
CA PRO A 129 -13.62 -5.26 0.84
C PRO A 129 -12.51 -4.92 -0.17
N ILE A 130 -11.87 -3.74 -0.08
CA ILE A 130 -10.96 -3.25 -1.14
C ILE A 130 -9.67 -4.06 -1.21
N THR A 131 -9.26 -4.63 -0.08
CA THR A 131 -8.08 -5.50 -0.03
C THR A 131 -8.22 -6.75 -0.88
N ARG A 132 -9.42 -7.09 -1.36
CA ARG A 132 -9.66 -8.24 -2.25
C ARG A 132 -9.56 -7.91 -3.73
N LEU A 133 -9.34 -6.64 -4.08
CA LEU A 133 -9.29 -6.17 -5.46
C LEU A 133 -7.84 -6.03 -5.96
N PRO A 134 -7.60 -6.21 -7.27
CA PRO A 134 -8.50 -6.81 -8.26
C PRO A 134 -8.84 -8.28 -7.97
N PRO A 135 -10.06 -8.73 -8.32
CA PRO A 135 -10.50 -10.10 -8.11
C PRO A 135 -9.73 -11.07 -9.02
N GLY A 136 -9.64 -12.34 -8.60
CA GLY A 136 -8.98 -13.39 -9.38
C GLY A 136 -7.52 -13.69 -8.99
N PHE A 137 -6.96 -14.69 -9.66
CA PHE A 137 -5.63 -15.27 -9.37
C PHE A 137 -4.48 -14.61 -10.17
N SER A 138 -4.77 -13.67 -11.06
CA SER A 138 -3.71 -13.02 -11.86
C SER A 138 -2.84 -12.07 -11.02
N PHE A 139 -3.42 -11.49 -9.96
CA PHE A 139 -2.75 -10.56 -9.05
C PHE A 139 -2.47 -11.18 -7.68
N ALA A 140 -1.34 -10.81 -7.11
CA ALA A 140 -0.86 -11.24 -5.81
C ALA A 140 -0.61 -10.06 -4.87
N HIS A 141 -0.78 -10.29 -3.57
CA HIS A 141 -0.36 -9.33 -2.57
C HIS A 141 1.16 -9.36 -2.38
N VAL A 142 1.70 -8.22 -1.96
CA VAL A 142 3.10 -8.08 -1.53
C VAL A 142 3.17 -7.94 -0.01
N GLY A 143 4.29 -8.38 0.55
CA GLY A 143 4.58 -8.36 1.99
C GLY A 143 3.71 -9.28 2.83
N ASN A 144 3.93 -9.16 4.14
CA ASN A 144 3.20 -9.88 5.19
C ASN A 144 1.86 -9.20 5.45
N SER A 145 0.88 -9.97 5.91
CA SER A 145 -0.48 -9.48 6.18
C SER A 145 -0.70 -9.31 7.68
N ALA A 146 -1.09 -8.13 8.12
CA ALA A 146 -1.50 -7.88 9.50
C ALA A 146 -3.01 -7.59 9.51
N LEU A 147 -3.80 -8.50 10.05
CA LEU A 147 -5.25 -8.35 10.14
C LEU A 147 -5.63 -7.72 11.47
N ILE A 148 -6.35 -6.62 11.44
CA ILE A 148 -6.85 -5.95 12.63
C ILE A 148 -8.38 -5.98 12.65
N THR A 149 -8.96 -6.19 13.82
CA THR A 149 -10.41 -6.11 14.04
C THR A 149 -10.79 -4.74 14.62
N GLU A 150 -12.07 -4.36 14.52
CA GLU A 150 -12.55 -3.10 15.09
C GLU A 150 -12.41 -3.09 16.62
N GLU A 151 -12.44 -4.26 17.22
CA GLU A 151 -12.23 -4.48 18.65
C GLU A 151 -10.74 -4.45 19.03
N GLY A 152 -9.83 -4.12 18.10
CA GLY A 152 -8.40 -3.96 18.41
C GLY A 152 -7.64 -5.27 18.60
N HIS A 153 -8.12 -6.40 18.03
CA HIS A 153 -7.34 -7.63 17.97
C HIS A 153 -6.47 -7.61 16.71
N LEU A 154 -5.18 -7.90 16.87
CA LEU A 154 -4.20 -7.92 15.77
C LEU A 154 -3.69 -9.35 15.55
N PHE A 155 -3.86 -9.84 14.34
CA PHE A 155 -3.39 -11.15 13.89
C PHE A 155 -2.32 -10.95 12.82
N MET A 156 -1.14 -11.53 13.03
CA MET A 156 -0.01 -11.43 12.12
C MET A 156 0.04 -12.67 11.24
N ASP A 157 0.07 -12.46 9.93
CA ASP A 157 0.03 -13.49 8.89
C ASP A 157 -1.07 -14.54 9.11
N PRO A 158 -2.35 -14.10 9.22
CA PRO A 158 -3.45 -15.01 9.45
C PRO A 158 -3.54 -16.03 8.31
N THR A 159 -3.70 -17.28 8.69
CA THR A 159 -3.93 -18.39 7.79
C THR A 159 -5.22 -18.18 6.99
N PHE A 160 -5.33 -18.86 5.85
CA PHE A 160 -6.57 -18.86 5.07
C PHE A 160 -7.80 -19.23 5.91
N PHE A 161 -7.66 -20.18 6.85
CA PHE A 161 -8.75 -20.60 7.73
C PHE A 161 -9.14 -19.52 8.74
N GLU A 162 -8.19 -18.78 9.31
CA GLU A 162 -8.50 -17.67 10.21
C GLU A 162 -9.20 -16.54 9.45
N LEU A 163 -8.74 -16.22 8.24
CA LEU A 163 -9.42 -15.28 7.35
C LEU A 163 -10.83 -15.76 6.99
N ALA A 164 -10.97 -17.02 6.56
CA ALA A 164 -12.24 -17.61 6.16
C ALA A 164 -13.22 -17.71 7.32
N TRP A 165 -12.77 -18.07 8.52
CA TRP A 165 -13.59 -18.15 9.73
C TRP A 165 -14.08 -16.75 10.13
N MET A 166 -13.19 -15.76 10.15
CA MET A 166 -13.54 -14.36 10.39
C MET A 166 -14.45 -13.78 9.31
N HIS A 167 -14.48 -14.39 8.12
CA HIS A 167 -15.36 -14.03 7.00
C HIS A 167 -16.63 -14.89 6.89
N SER A 168 -16.73 -16.01 7.62
CA SER A 168 -17.82 -17.01 7.51
C SER A 168 -19.10 -16.65 8.26
N GLY A 169 -19.16 -15.50 8.92
CA GLY A 169 -20.37 -15.02 9.58
C GLY A 169 -20.97 -13.83 8.85
N LEU A 170 -21.88 -14.05 7.90
CA LEU A 170 -22.89 -13.05 7.47
C LEU A 170 -22.37 -11.59 7.26
N LEU A 171 -21.12 -11.40 6.81
CA LEU A 171 -20.48 -10.09 6.81
C LEU A 171 -20.93 -9.27 5.62
N ARG A 172 -21.85 -8.33 5.86
CA ARG A 172 -22.09 -7.18 4.98
C ARG A 172 -20.78 -6.42 4.81
N PHE A 173 -20.16 -6.53 3.64
CA PHE A 173 -19.07 -5.64 3.24
C PHE A 173 -19.52 -4.20 3.41
N ASN A 174 -18.70 -3.39 4.08
CA ASN A 174 -19.03 -1.99 4.30
C ASN A 174 -17.83 -1.12 3.96
N LEU A 175 -18.01 -0.27 2.96
CA LEU A 175 -17.02 0.71 2.51
C LEU A 175 -16.59 1.67 3.63
N ARG A 176 -17.36 1.79 4.72
CA ARG A 176 -16.96 2.53 5.93
C ARG A 176 -15.70 1.95 6.57
N HIS A 177 -15.49 0.64 6.50
CA HIS A 177 -14.30 -0.03 7.03
C HIS A 177 -13.07 0.17 6.14
N HIS A 178 -13.24 0.65 4.91
CA HIS A 178 -12.13 1.11 4.08
C HIS A 178 -11.72 2.57 4.36
N ARG A 179 -12.36 3.27 5.32
CA ARG A 179 -11.99 4.66 5.61
C ARG A 179 -10.75 4.68 6.51
N LYS A 180 -9.86 5.66 6.30
CA LYS A 180 -8.71 5.96 7.16
C LYS A 180 -9.09 6.00 8.65
N SER A 181 -10.27 6.53 8.97
CA SER A 181 -10.79 6.59 10.35
C SER A 181 -11.02 5.21 10.97
N GLY A 182 -11.50 4.22 10.22
CA GLY A 182 -11.71 2.86 10.73
C GLY A 182 -10.39 2.18 11.08
N TYR A 183 -9.40 2.32 10.20
CA TYR A 183 -8.03 1.84 10.47
C TYR A 183 -7.41 2.52 11.69
N ALA A 184 -7.54 3.85 11.80
CA ALA A 184 -7.01 4.60 12.94
C ALA A 184 -7.68 4.16 14.26
N SER A 185 -9.01 4.07 14.29
CA SER A 185 -9.74 3.64 15.49
C SER A 185 -9.37 2.22 15.92
N ALA A 186 -9.24 1.29 14.97
CA ALA A 186 -8.84 -0.09 15.27
C ALA A 186 -7.41 -0.16 15.86
N LEU A 187 -6.48 0.62 15.31
CA LEU A 187 -5.11 0.71 15.82
C LEU A 187 -5.05 1.35 17.20
N GLU A 188 -5.81 2.43 17.43
CA GLU A 188 -5.92 3.07 18.74
C GLU A 188 -6.45 2.09 19.78
N GLU A 189 -7.47 1.30 19.45
CA GLU A 189 -8.02 0.28 20.33
C GLU A 189 -7.00 -0.81 20.66
N PHE A 190 -6.29 -1.32 19.65
CA PHE A 190 -5.20 -2.29 19.85
C PHE A 190 -4.11 -1.74 20.78
N ILE A 191 -3.67 -0.50 20.55
CA ILE A 191 -2.63 0.14 21.36
C ILE A 191 -3.13 0.39 22.79
N GLY A 192 -4.37 0.86 22.94
CA GLY A 192 -5.01 1.06 24.24
C GLY A 192 -5.08 -0.23 25.06
N LYS A 193 -5.46 -1.35 24.42
CA LYS A 193 -5.49 -2.67 25.06
C LYS A 193 -4.11 -3.19 25.44
N ARG A 194 -3.10 -3.00 24.58
CA ARG A 194 -1.76 -3.60 24.78
C ARG A 194 -0.81 -2.76 25.62
N HIS A 195 -0.95 -1.43 25.59
CA HIS A 195 -0.02 -0.49 26.21
C HIS A 195 -0.67 0.45 27.23
N GLY A 196 -1.97 0.31 27.48
CA GLY A 196 -2.75 1.14 28.40
C GLY A 196 -3.27 2.43 27.76
N SER A 197 -4.38 2.93 28.30
CA SER A 197 -5.14 4.09 27.78
C SER A 197 -4.31 5.36 27.60
N LYS A 198 -3.31 5.60 28.47
CA LYS A 198 -2.42 6.78 28.40
C LYS A 198 -1.65 6.90 27.07
N MET A 199 -1.29 5.79 26.42
CA MET A 199 -0.62 5.80 25.12
C MET A 199 -1.64 6.00 23.97
N GLY A 200 -2.82 5.38 24.08
CA GLY A 200 -3.93 5.60 23.14
C GLY A 200 -4.40 7.07 23.11
N ASP A 201 -4.46 7.72 24.27
CA ASP A 201 -4.84 9.13 24.41
C ASP A 201 -3.81 10.07 23.74
N ARG A 202 -2.51 9.76 23.85
CA ARG A 202 -1.43 10.51 23.16
C ARG A 202 -1.54 10.44 21.64
N LEU A 203 -1.90 9.27 21.10
CA LEU A 203 -2.10 9.09 19.65
C LEU A 203 -3.36 9.79 19.14
N ARG A 204 -4.46 9.77 19.91
CA ARG A 204 -5.69 10.52 19.59
C ARG A 204 -5.45 12.02 19.47
N ILE A 205 -4.60 12.57 20.34
CA ILE A 205 -4.20 13.99 20.28
C ILE A 205 -3.43 14.25 18.99
N TRP A 206 -2.45 13.40 18.66
CA TRP A 206 -1.67 13.51 17.42
C TRP A 206 -2.54 13.45 16.16
N ASN A 207 -3.51 12.53 16.12
CA ASN A 207 -4.40 12.35 14.98
C ASN A 207 -5.34 13.57 14.81
N LYS A 208 -5.82 14.15 15.92
CA LYS A 208 -6.58 15.42 15.87
C LYS A 208 -5.72 16.56 15.33
N THR A 209 -4.48 16.72 15.80
CA THR A 209 -3.57 17.79 15.36
C THR A 209 -3.20 17.69 13.87
N LEU A 210 -3.02 16.48 13.34
CA LEU A 210 -2.77 16.24 11.90
C LEU A 210 -4.00 16.54 11.03
N VAL A 211 -5.21 16.29 11.53
CA VAL A 211 -6.45 16.64 10.83
C VAL A 211 -6.66 18.16 10.81
N THR A 212 -6.37 18.88 11.90
CA THR A 212 -6.46 20.35 11.91
C THR A 212 -5.40 21.03 11.05
N SER A 213 -4.17 20.50 10.98
CA SER A 213 -3.13 21.10 10.12
C SER A 213 -3.38 20.89 8.62
N SER A 214 -4.10 19.81 8.25
CA SER A 214 -4.49 19.55 6.85
C SER A 214 -5.55 20.51 6.31
N GLN A 215 -6.28 21.23 7.17
CA GLN A 215 -7.27 22.25 6.75
C GLN A 215 -6.65 23.64 6.53
N ALA A 216 -5.37 23.85 6.87
CA ALA A 216 -4.73 25.17 6.77
C ALA A 216 -3.99 25.43 5.43
N THR A 217 -3.98 24.48 4.49
CA THR A 217 -3.28 24.65 3.19
C THR A 217 -4.15 24.21 2.02
N THR A 218 -5.29 24.86 1.83
CA THR A 218 -5.94 24.93 0.53
C THR A 218 -5.11 25.81 -0.39
N THR A 219 -4.38 25.23 -1.34
CA THR A 219 -4.44 25.51 -2.80
C THR A 219 -3.50 24.54 -3.54
N THR A 220 -4.04 23.92 -4.60
CA THR A 220 -3.37 23.16 -5.69
C THR A 220 -3.41 21.62 -5.62
N SER A 221 -4.17 21.07 -6.58
CA SER A 221 -4.23 19.70 -7.13
C SER A 221 -4.18 18.48 -6.21
N ARG A 222 -5.28 17.71 -6.25
CA ARG A 222 -5.49 16.38 -5.69
C ARG A 222 -4.42 15.36 -6.12
N THR A 223 -3.42 15.17 -5.27
CA THR A 223 -2.69 13.90 -5.14
C THR A 223 -2.51 13.67 -3.63
N GLU A 224 -3.20 12.67 -3.07
CA GLU A 224 -3.04 12.35 -1.63
C GLU A 224 -1.60 11.86 -1.41
N PHE A 225 -0.81 12.69 -0.73
CA PHE A 225 0.63 12.53 -0.50
C PHE A 225 0.99 11.19 0.18
N VAL A 226 2.05 10.56 -0.34
CA VAL A 226 2.83 9.53 0.37
C VAL A 226 3.46 10.22 1.58
N THR A 227 3.04 9.82 2.79
CA THR A 227 3.55 10.44 4.02
C THR A 227 4.88 9.79 4.38
N MET A 228 6.01 10.44 4.07
CA MET A 228 7.32 9.96 4.47
C MET A 228 7.64 10.45 5.88
N THR A 229 7.57 9.58 6.89
CA THR A 229 8.00 9.91 8.25
C THR A 229 9.41 9.37 8.45
N THR A 230 10.37 10.27 8.62
CA THR A 230 11.71 9.93 9.10
C THR A 230 11.68 10.01 10.63
N TYR A 231 11.98 8.90 11.30
CA TYR A 231 12.25 8.90 12.75
C TYR A 231 13.72 9.24 12.99
#